data_AF-A0A537NVE8-F1
#
_entry.id   AF-A0A537NVE8-F1
#
_cell.length_a   1.000
_cell.length_b   1.000
_cell.length_c   1.000
_cell.angle_alpha   90.00
_cell.angle_beta   90.00
_cell.angle_gamma   90.00
#
_symmetry.space_group_name_H-M   'P 1'
#
loop_
_entity.id
_entity.type
_entity.pdbx_description
1 polymer ?
#
loop_
_entity_poly.entity_id
_entity_poly.type
_entity_poly.pdbx_seq_one_letter_code
_entity_poly.pdbx_strand_id
1 'polypeptide(L)'
;MKRFAELTEQEIIALAITNEDEDSRIYRGFAEGLRNTYPASAKVFDEMAEEEVRHRTMLFDLYRSKFGEYLPLIRRQDVKGFIQKQPLWLMHPLNLEEVRKFAENMEYEAARFYRRATETTRDTSVRQLLVELAEAEVEHESLAHKLGQQILTPSARAKEDEAARRVFVLQYVQPGLAGLMDGSVSTLAPLFAAAFATHNTWETFLVGLAASVGAGISMG
;
A
#
# COMPACT_ATOMS: atom_id res chain seq x y z
N MET A 1 -5.86 -23.58 -8.78
CA MET A 1 -4.77 -22.71 -9.23
C MET A 1 -3.84 -23.46 -10.16
N LYS A 2 -3.64 -22.94 -11.37
CA LYS A 2 -2.75 -23.49 -12.41
C LYS A 2 -1.28 -23.19 -12.06
N ARG A 3 -0.31 -23.97 -12.53
CA ARG A 3 1.11 -23.61 -12.38
C ARG A 3 1.51 -22.63 -13.48
N PHE A 4 2.41 -21.69 -13.19
CA PHE A 4 2.93 -20.75 -14.19
C PHE A 4 3.48 -21.45 -15.44
N ALA A 5 4.21 -22.55 -15.25
CA ALA A 5 4.79 -23.34 -16.35
C ALA A 5 3.75 -24.06 -17.24
N GLU A 6 2.48 -24.09 -16.84
CA GLU A 6 1.37 -24.69 -17.62
C GLU A 6 0.57 -23.62 -18.38
N LEU A 7 0.95 -22.34 -18.27
CA LEU A 7 0.30 -21.27 -19.01
C LEU A 7 0.76 -21.32 -20.47
N THR A 8 -0.23 -21.25 -21.37
CA THR A 8 0.01 -20.99 -22.79
C THR A 8 0.42 -19.53 -23.00
N GLU A 9 1.03 -19.20 -24.14
CA GLU A 9 1.37 -17.81 -24.48
C GLU A 9 0.13 -16.91 -24.47
N GLN A 10 -1.02 -17.42 -24.94
CA GLN A 10 -2.30 -16.71 -24.87
C GLN A 10 -2.69 -16.38 -23.42
N GLU A 11 -2.58 -17.35 -22.49
CA GLU A 11 -2.90 -17.14 -21.08
C GLU A 11 -1.88 -16.23 -20.38
N ILE A 12 -0.60 -16.28 -20.76
CA ILE A 12 0.44 -15.38 -20.25
C ILE A 12 0.09 -13.92 -20.59
N ILE A 13 -0.26 -13.63 -21.85
CA ILE A 13 -0.59 -12.27 -22.27
C ILE A 13 -1.94 -11.83 -21.69
N ALA A 14 -2.93 -12.73 -21.60
CA ALA A 14 -4.19 -12.41 -20.95
C ALA A 14 -4.00 -12.08 -19.45
N LEU A 15 -3.10 -12.80 -18.77
CA LEU A 15 -2.72 -12.51 -17.39
C LEU A 15 -1.99 -11.18 -17.28
N ALA A 16 -1.05 -10.89 -18.20
CA ALA A 16 -0.36 -9.60 -18.25
C ALA A 16 -1.36 -8.44 -18.38
N ILE A 17 -2.31 -8.52 -19.31
CA ILE A 17 -3.36 -7.50 -19.49
C ILE A 17 -4.15 -7.28 -18.20
N THR A 18 -4.51 -8.36 -17.51
CA THR A 18 -5.26 -8.28 -16.25
C THR A 18 -4.41 -7.65 -15.14
N ASN A 19 -3.12 -7.97 -15.10
CA ASN A 19 -2.18 -7.42 -14.13
C ASN A 19 -2.04 -5.90 -14.27
N GLU A 20 -1.84 -5.40 -15.49
CA GLU A 20 -1.73 -3.96 -15.78
C GLU A 20 -3.04 -3.20 -15.47
N ASP A 21 -4.20 -3.81 -15.76
CA ASP A 21 -5.50 -3.20 -15.41
C ASP A 21 -5.70 -3.11 -13.89
N GLU A 22 -5.28 -4.14 -13.14
CA GLU A 22 -5.31 -4.13 -11.68
C GLU A 22 -4.33 -3.11 -11.10
N ASP A 23 -3.10 -3.07 -11.59
CA ASP A 23 -2.04 -2.20 -11.05
C ASP A 23 -2.33 -0.71 -11.34
N SER A 24 -2.84 -0.37 -12.53
CA SER A 24 -3.33 0.99 -12.83
C SER A 24 -4.41 1.45 -11.83
N ARG A 25 -5.35 0.56 -11.47
CA ARG A 25 -6.41 0.88 -10.49
C ARG A 25 -5.85 1.06 -9.08
N ILE A 26 -4.88 0.23 -8.70
CA ILE A 26 -4.20 0.34 -7.40
C ILE A 26 -3.49 1.70 -7.31
N TYR A 27 -2.75 2.09 -8.34
CA TYR A 27 -2.07 3.39 -8.39
C TYR A 27 -3.04 4.57 -8.31
N ARG A 28 -4.17 4.52 -9.03
CA ARG A 28 -5.23 5.54 -8.90
C ARG A 28 -5.82 5.58 -7.49
N GLY A 29 -5.97 4.43 -6.85
CA GLY A 29 -6.42 4.34 -5.45
C GLY A 29 -5.44 5.02 -4.49
N PHE A 30 -4.14 4.81 -4.66
CA PHE A 30 -3.12 5.51 -3.88
C PHE A 30 -3.11 7.01 -4.16
N ALA A 31 -3.17 7.41 -5.43
CA ALA A 31 -3.22 8.82 -5.79
C ALA A 31 -4.40 9.53 -5.11
N GLU A 32 -5.60 8.93 -5.15
CA GLU A 32 -6.79 9.50 -4.53
C GLU A 32 -6.69 9.59 -3.00
N GLY A 33 -6.25 8.51 -2.34
CA GLY A 33 -6.11 8.50 -0.88
C GLY A 33 -5.01 9.44 -0.36
N LEU A 34 -3.99 9.74 -1.19
CA LEU A 34 -2.91 10.65 -0.84
C LEU A 34 -3.18 12.11 -1.24
N ARG A 35 -4.08 12.38 -2.19
CA ARG A 35 -4.27 13.70 -2.85
C ARG A 35 -4.39 14.88 -1.90
N ASN A 36 -5.08 14.70 -0.78
CA ASN A 36 -5.32 15.77 0.19
C ASN A 36 -4.11 16.06 1.10
N THR A 37 -3.35 15.03 1.48
CA THR A 37 -2.26 15.14 2.47
C THR A 37 -0.90 15.23 1.80
N TYR A 38 -0.71 14.52 0.69
CA TYR A 38 0.54 14.36 -0.05
C TYR A 38 0.29 14.55 -1.56
N PRO A 39 -0.07 15.78 -2.00
CA PRO A 39 -0.48 16.03 -3.38
C PRO A 39 0.63 15.82 -4.42
N ALA A 40 1.89 16.01 -4.05
CA ALA A 40 3.00 15.79 -4.98
C ALA A 40 3.26 14.28 -5.13
N SER A 41 3.23 13.53 -4.03
CA SER A 41 3.31 12.07 -4.08
C SER A 41 2.10 11.45 -4.81
N ALA A 42 0.89 11.98 -4.64
CA ALA A 42 -0.29 11.56 -5.37
C ALA A 42 -0.12 11.72 -6.89
N LYS A 43 0.48 12.82 -7.34
CA LYS A 43 0.75 13.05 -8.76
C LYS A 43 1.70 12.00 -9.34
N VAL A 44 2.72 11.55 -8.59
CA VAL A 44 3.61 10.47 -9.06
C VAL A 44 2.80 9.20 -9.36
N PHE A 45 1.86 8.84 -8.48
CA PHE A 45 1.01 7.66 -8.70
C PHE A 45 -0.01 7.84 -9.82
N ASP A 46 -0.50 9.06 -10.08
CA ASP A 46 -1.33 9.34 -11.26
C ASP A 46 -0.54 9.04 -12.56
N GLU A 47 0.71 9.49 -12.65
CA GLU A 47 1.57 9.25 -13.82
C GLU A 47 1.91 7.76 -13.99
N MET A 48 2.23 7.06 -12.90
CA MET A 48 2.43 5.60 -12.94
C MET A 48 1.19 4.88 -13.46
N ALA A 49 0.00 5.26 -12.99
CA ALA A 49 -1.24 4.66 -13.47
C ALA A 49 -1.49 4.90 -14.97
N GLU A 50 -0.95 5.98 -15.55
CA GLU A 50 -1.01 6.23 -16.99
C GLU A 50 -0.03 5.36 -17.79
N GLU A 51 1.17 5.10 -17.27
CA GLU A 51 2.11 4.16 -17.89
C GLU A 51 1.54 2.72 -17.94
N GLU A 52 0.95 2.23 -16.84
CA GLU A 52 0.24 0.92 -16.82
C GLU A 52 -0.85 0.83 -17.89
N VAL A 53 -1.57 1.94 -18.15
CA VAL A 53 -2.60 1.97 -19.21
C VAL A 53 -1.95 1.82 -20.59
N ARG A 54 -0.76 2.39 -20.81
CA ARG A 54 0.00 2.24 -22.08
C ARG A 54 0.49 0.81 -22.24
N HIS A 55 1.08 0.23 -21.20
CA HIS A 55 1.48 -1.19 -21.16
C HIS A 55 0.31 -2.11 -21.51
N ARG A 56 -0.83 -1.93 -20.84
CA ARG A 56 -2.07 -2.66 -21.12
C ARG A 56 -2.51 -2.52 -22.58
N THR A 57 -2.41 -1.32 -23.15
CA THR A 57 -2.79 -1.05 -24.54
C THR A 57 -1.88 -1.81 -25.52
N MET A 58 -0.57 -1.76 -25.31
CA MET A 58 0.40 -2.52 -26.13
C MET A 58 0.14 -4.03 -26.06
N LEU A 59 -0.15 -4.55 -24.86
CA LEU A 59 -0.50 -5.95 -24.67
C LEU A 59 -1.81 -6.33 -25.38
N PHE A 60 -2.83 -5.47 -25.33
CA PHE A 60 -4.09 -5.69 -26.05
C PHE A 60 -3.89 -5.73 -27.56
N ASP A 61 -3.12 -4.80 -28.11
CA ASP A 61 -2.85 -4.74 -29.54
C ASP A 61 -2.10 -5.98 -30.02
N LEU A 62 -1.06 -6.39 -29.28
CA LEU A 62 -0.35 -7.63 -29.54
C LEU A 62 -1.30 -8.84 -29.43
N TYR A 63 -2.09 -8.92 -28.36
CA TYR A 63 -3.02 -10.02 -28.11
C TYR A 63 -4.00 -10.18 -29.26
N ARG A 64 -4.65 -9.09 -29.68
CA ARG A 64 -5.61 -9.08 -30.78
C ARG A 64 -4.97 -9.57 -32.07
N SER A 65 -3.75 -9.12 -32.37
CA SER A 65 -3.03 -9.51 -33.59
C SER A 65 -2.67 -11.00 -33.64
N LYS A 66 -2.43 -11.64 -32.48
CA LYS A 66 -1.94 -13.03 -32.38
C LYS A 66 -3.04 -14.05 -32.11
N PHE A 67 -3.98 -13.71 -31.23
CA PHE A 67 -4.94 -14.66 -30.65
C PHE A 67 -6.41 -14.30 -30.93
N GLY A 68 -6.67 -13.15 -31.56
CA GLY A 68 -8.01 -12.67 -31.90
C GLY A 68 -8.71 -11.95 -30.74
N GLU A 69 -10.04 -11.87 -30.79
CA GLU A 69 -10.83 -11.02 -29.86
C GLU A 69 -11.21 -11.71 -28.54
N TYR A 70 -11.17 -13.04 -28.47
CA TYR A 70 -11.55 -13.75 -27.26
C TYR A 70 -10.40 -13.67 -26.25
N LEU A 71 -10.56 -12.86 -25.20
CA LEU A 71 -9.62 -12.75 -24.08
C LEU A 71 -10.08 -13.66 -22.92
N PRO A 72 -9.37 -14.75 -22.58
CA PRO A 72 -9.72 -15.59 -21.45
C PRO A 72 -9.49 -14.82 -20.14
N LEU A 73 -10.44 -14.95 -19.21
CA LEU A 73 -10.30 -14.38 -17.87
C LEU A 73 -9.33 -15.23 -17.04
N ILE A 74 -8.18 -14.65 -16.69
CA ILE A 74 -7.20 -15.24 -15.80
C ILE A 74 -6.62 -14.15 -14.90
N ARG A 75 -6.56 -14.41 -13.59
CA ARG A 75 -6.04 -13.47 -12.60
C ARG A 75 -4.81 -14.03 -11.90
N ARG A 76 -4.06 -13.16 -11.22
CA ARG A 76 -2.91 -13.56 -10.39
C ARG A 76 -3.26 -14.66 -9.39
N GLN A 77 -4.42 -14.55 -8.75
CA GLN A 77 -4.94 -15.52 -7.79
C GLN A 77 -5.26 -16.90 -8.39
N ASP A 78 -5.41 -17.00 -9.71
CA ASP A 78 -5.66 -18.28 -10.39
C ASP A 78 -4.36 -19.04 -10.68
N VAL A 79 -3.19 -18.38 -10.52
CA VAL A 79 -1.86 -18.91 -10.85
C VAL A 79 -1.00 -19.05 -9.59
N LYS A 80 -0.39 -20.22 -9.39
CA LYS A 80 0.52 -20.45 -8.26
C LYS A 80 1.79 -19.63 -8.41
N GLY A 81 2.22 -18.99 -7.32
CA GLY A 81 3.51 -18.29 -7.22
C GLY A 81 3.40 -16.77 -7.14
N PHE A 82 2.20 -16.20 -7.33
CA PHE A 82 1.92 -14.81 -7.00
C PHE A 82 1.72 -14.65 -5.49
N ILE A 83 2.27 -13.58 -4.93
CA ILE A 83 2.04 -13.20 -3.53
C ILE A 83 0.66 -12.55 -3.45
N GLN A 84 -0.11 -12.91 -2.42
CA GLN A 84 -1.39 -12.24 -2.17
C GLN A 84 -1.11 -10.84 -1.63
N LYS A 85 -1.52 -9.83 -2.41
CA LYS A 85 -1.44 -8.42 -2.03
C LYS A 85 -2.51 -8.11 -0.97
N GLN A 86 -2.10 -7.54 0.16
CA GLN A 86 -3.04 -6.91 1.08
C GLN A 86 -3.60 -5.64 0.39
N PRO A 87 -4.92 -5.38 0.46
CA PRO A 87 -5.53 -4.27 -0.26
C PRO A 87 -5.27 -2.93 0.43
N LEU A 88 -4.01 -2.50 0.48
CA LEU A 88 -3.56 -1.32 1.20
C LEU A 88 -4.30 -0.05 0.73
N TRP A 89 -4.64 0.03 -0.56
CA TRP A 89 -5.40 1.14 -1.15
C TRP A 89 -6.84 1.29 -0.61
N LEU A 90 -7.36 0.29 0.12
CA LEU A 90 -8.66 0.39 0.81
C LEU A 90 -8.52 0.87 2.25
N MET A 91 -7.31 0.84 2.82
CA MET A 91 -7.07 1.19 4.22
C MET A 91 -6.89 2.71 4.36
N HIS A 92 -7.69 3.32 5.23
CA HIS A 92 -7.61 4.75 5.51
C HIS A 92 -7.36 4.97 7.00
N PRO A 93 -6.48 5.91 7.37
CA PRO A 93 -5.63 6.75 6.52
C PRO A 93 -4.48 5.97 5.86
N LEU A 94 -4.03 6.39 4.68
CA LEU A 94 -2.85 5.82 4.03
C LEU A 94 -1.56 6.35 4.65
N ASN A 95 -0.63 5.45 4.94
CA ASN A 95 0.74 5.78 5.29
C ASN A 95 1.61 5.84 4.02
N LEU A 96 2.18 7.02 3.74
CA LEU A 96 2.97 7.26 2.53
C LEU A 96 4.16 6.28 2.38
N GLU A 97 4.81 5.92 3.47
CA GLU A 97 5.96 5.00 3.46
C GLU A 97 5.53 3.56 3.14
N GLU A 98 4.39 3.13 3.67
CA GLU A 98 3.83 1.82 3.38
C GLU A 98 3.34 1.73 1.93
N VAL A 99 2.72 2.80 1.42
CA VAL A 99 2.30 2.91 0.02
C VAL A 99 3.50 2.82 -0.92
N ARG A 100 4.60 3.53 -0.63
CA ARG A 100 5.83 3.47 -1.46
C ARG A 100 6.43 2.07 -1.50
N LYS A 101 6.60 1.43 -0.34
CA LYS A 101 7.08 0.05 -0.27
C LYS A 101 6.16 -0.93 -0.98
N PHE A 102 4.85 -0.70 -0.89
CA PHE A 102 3.88 -1.52 -1.60
C PHE A 102 4.07 -1.40 -3.11
N ALA A 103 4.19 -0.17 -3.63
CA ALA A 103 4.44 0.08 -5.05
C ALA A 103 5.77 -0.55 -5.52
N GLU A 104 6.87 -0.35 -4.79
CA GLU A 104 8.18 -0.95 -5.11
C GLU A 104 8.11 -2.48 -5.22
N ASN A 105 7.41 -3.14 -4.29
CA ASN A 105 7.21 -4.58 -4.35
C ASN A 105 6.35 -5.01 -5.54
N MET A 106 5.36 -4.19 -5.90
CA MET A 106 4.48 -4.44 -7.04
C MET A 106 5.26 -4.42 -8.36
N GLU A 107 6.06 -3.37 -8.58
CA GLU A 107 6.96 -3.22 -9.73
C GLU A 107 7.97 -4.37 -9.80
N TYR A 108 8.57 -4.74 -8.66
CA TYR A 108 9.48 -5.87 -8.59
C TYR A 108 8.82 -7.19 -9.01
N GLU A 109 7.59 -7.43 -8.55
CA GLU A 109 6.81 -8.61 -8.93
C GLU A 109 6.44 -8.63 -10.41
N ALA A 110 6.06 -7.48 -10.97
CA ALA A 110 5.73 -7.32 -12.38
C ALA A 110 6.97 -7.57 -13.27
N ALA A 111 8.11 -6.95 -12.96
CA ALA A 111 9.38 -7.18 -13.65
C ALA A 111 9.77 -8.67 -13.62
N ARG A 112 9.63 -9.32 -12.46
CA ARG A 112 9.90 -10.75 -12.31
C ARG A 112 8.93 -11.61 -13.13
N PHE A 113 7.65 -11.26 -13.15
CA PHE A 113 6.64 -11.93 -13.97
C PHE A 113 7.01 -11.87 -15.45
N TYR A 114 7.33 -10.69 -15.97
CA TYR A 114 7.68 -10.50 -17.38
C TYR A 114 8.97 -11.22 -17.79
N ARG A 115 10.00 -11.19 -16.95
CA ARG A 115 11.23 -11.98 -17.16
C ARG A 115 10.94 -13.48 -17.24
N ARG A 116 10.12 -13.99 -16.31
CA ARG A 116 9.75 -15.40 -16.29
C ARG A 116 8.89 -15.79 -17.49
N ALA A 117 7.95 -14.93 -17.89
CA ALA A 117 7.12 -15.12 -19.08
C ALA A 117 7.98 -15.18 -20.35
N THR A 118 9.02 -14.34 -20.41
CA THR A 118 10.00 -14.34 -21.49
C THR A 118 10.70 -15.70 -21.63
N GLU A 119 11.09 -16.35 -20.53
CA GLU A 119 11.77 -17.67 -20.57
C GLU A 119 10.95 -18.77 -21.24
N THR A 120 9.62 -18.74 -21.11
CA THR A 120 8.72 -19.77 -21.64
C THR A 120 8.13 -19.44 -23.00
N THR A 121 8.25 -18.18 -23.45
CA THR A 121 7.68 -17.69 -24.71
C THR A 121 8.63 -17.94 -25.88
N ARG A 122 8.08 -18.45 -26.99
CA ARG A 122 8.79 -18.79 -28.22
C ARG A 122 8.53 -17.79 -29.35
N ASP A 123 7.33 -17.22 -29.41
CA ASP A 123 7.04 -16.19 -30.43
C ASP A 123 7.93 -14.95 -30.18
N THR A 124 8.63 -14.51 -31.23
CA THR A 124 9.63 -13.44 -31.11
C THR A 124 9.02 -12.09 -30.80
N SER A 125 7.85 -11.78 -31.35
CA SER A 125 7.17 -10.51 -31.08
C SER A 125 6.58 -10.46 -29.67
N VAL A 126 6.05 -11.59 -29.18
CA VAL A 126 5.59 -11.70 -27.79
C VAL A 126 6.77 -11.57 -26.84
N ARG A 127 7.86 -12.29 -27.13
CA ARG A 127 9.09 -12.23 -26.33
C ARG A 127 9.67 -10.82 -26.27
N GLN A 128 9.68 -10.10 -27.40
CA GLN A 128 10.17 -8.72 -27.46
C GLN A 128 9.36 -7.81 -26.53
N LEU A 129 8.02 -7.81 -26.63
CA LEU A 129 7.18 -6.98 -25.78
C LEU A 129 7.34 -7.32 -24.29
N LEU A 130 7.43 -8.60 -23.94
CA LEU A 130 7.66 -9.01 -22.55
C LEU A 130 9.02 -8.54 -22.01
N VAL A 131 10.06 -8.47 -22.84
CA VAL A 131 11.36 -7.90 -22.44
C VAL A 131 11.26 -6.39 -22.26
N GLU A 132 10.62 -5.68 -23.19
CA GLU A 132 10.42 -4.24 -23.11
C GLU A 132 9.63 -3.87 -21.84
N LEU A 133 8.56 -4.60 -21.53
CA LEU A 133 7.79 -4.43 -20.29
C LEU A 133 8.66 -4.74 -19.07
N ALA A 134 9.40 -5.85 -19.06
CA ALA A 134 10.30 -6.17 -17.94
C ALA A 134 11.35 -5.08 -17.67
N GLU A 135 11.80 -4.39 -18.70
CA GLU A 135 12.72 -3.25 -18.59
C GLU A 135 11.99 -2.00 -18.09
N ALA A 136 10.78 -1.71 -18.60
CA ALA A 136 9.95 -0.61 -18.14
C ALA A 136 9.61 -0.70 -16.63
N GLU A 137 9.22 -1.87 -16.13
CA GLU A 137 8.96 -2.10 -14.69
C GLU A 137 10.19 -1.84 -13.81
N VAL A 138 11.40 -2.12 -14.31
CA VAL A 138 12.65 -1.80 -13.59
C VAL A 138 12.87 -0.29 -13.60
N GLU A 139 12.57 0.35 -14.73
CA GLU A 139 12.66 1.80 -14.83
C GLU A 139 11.62 2.51 -13.97
N HIS A 140 10.49 1.90 -13.62
CA HIS A 140 9.48 2.48 -12.72
C HIS A 140 10.03 2.79 -11.31
N GLU A 141 10.94 1.98 -10.76
CA GLU A 141 11.67 2.32 -9.54
C GLU A 141 12.45 3.65 -9.72
N SER A 142 13.13 3.78 -10.87
CA SER A 142 13.84 5.00 -11.24
C SER A 142 12.90 6.16 -11.55
N LEU A 143 11.72 5.89 -12.10
CA LEU A 143 10.73 6.87 -12.49
C LEU A 143 10.09 7.48 -11.26
N ALA A 144 9.70 6.67 -10.27
CA ALA A 144 9.25 7.16 -8.96
C ALA A 144 10.32 8.03 -8.31
N HIS A 145 11.60 7.67 -8.45
CA HIS A 145 12.71 8.50 -7.97
C HIS A 145 12.86 9.81 -8.78
N LYS A 146 12.83 9.77 -10.12
CA LYS A 146 12.98 10.92 -11.03
C LYS A 146 11.80 11.88 -10.94
N LEU A 147 10.56 11.35 -11.00
CA LEU A 147 9.33 12.09 -10.75
C LEU A 147 9.33 12.61 -9.32
N GLY A 148 9.85 11.85 -8.35
CA GLY A 148 10.14 12.36 -7.02
C GLY A 148 11.03 13.59 -7.07
N GLN A 149 12.16 13.57 -7.75
CA GLN A 149 13.04 14.74 -7.84
C GLN A 149 12.41 15.93 -8.59
N GLN A 150 11.60 15.69 -9.63
CA GLN A 150 10.97 16.74 -10.44
C GLN A 150 9.71 17.34 -9.79
N ILE A 151 8.87 16.50 -9.18
CA ILE A 151 7.57 16.86 -8.60
C ILE A 151 7.73 17.16 -7.09
N LEU A 152 8.47 16.34 -6.34
CA LEU A 152 8.83 16.62 -4.95
C LEU A 152 10.05 17.55 -4.90
N THR A 153 9.85 18.79 -5.33
CA THR A 153 10.80 19.87 -5.04
C THR A 153 11.13 19.88 -3.54
N PRO A 154 12.31 20.39 -3.12
CA PRO A 154 12.66 20.44 -1.69
C PRO A 154 11.58 21.09 -0.81
N SER A 155 10.87 22.09 -1.35
CA SER A 155 9.74 22.73 -0.67
C SER A 155 8.49 21.84 -0.58
N ALA A 156 8.14 21.12 -1.65
CA ALA A 156 7.01 20.18 -1.63
C ALA A 156 7.26 19.03 -0.65
N ARG A 157 8.48 18.48 -0.66
CA ARG A 157 8.89 17.44 0.29
C ARG A 157 8.80 17.92 1.74
N ALA A 158 9.31 19.12 2.04
CA ALA A 158 9.21 19.68 3.39
C ALA A 158 7.76 19.85 3.87
N LYS A 159 6.85 20.26 2.96
CA LYS A 159 5.42 20.37 3.27
C LYS A 159 4.76 19.01 3.52
N GLU A 160 5.10 18.00 2.72
CA GLU A 160 4.62 16.64 2.90
C GLU A 160 5.16 16.02 4.21
N ASP A 161 6.42 16.27 4.56
CA ASP A 161 7.02 15.82 5.81
C ASP A 161 6.36 16.50 7.03
N GLU A 162 6.04 17.80 6.94
CA GLU A 162 5.27 18.50 7.97
C GLU A 162 3.85 17.93 8.10
N ALA A 163 3.19 17.64 6.99
CA ALA A 163 1.88 17.00 6.96
C ALA A 163 1.93 15.61 7.61
N ALA A 164 2.93 14.79 7.26
CA ALA A 164 3.16 13.47 7.88
C ALA A 164 3.35 13.58 9.39
N ARG A 165 4.18 14.53 9.85
CA ARG A 165 4.39 14.78 11.28
C ARG A 165 3.09 15.18 11.97
N ARG A 166 2.29 16.04 11.34
CA ARG A 166 1.00 16.47 11.90
C ARG A 166 0.03 15.31 12.02
N VAL A 167 -0.11 14.49 10.98
CA VAL A 167 -0.95 13.28 11.00
C VAL A 167 -0.50 12.33 12.11
N PHE A 168 0.81 12.08 12.22
CA PHE A 168 1.36 11.24 13.28
C PHE A 168 1.01 11.75 14.68
N VAL A 169 1.16 13.07 14.91
CA VAL A 169 0.82 13.67 16.20
C VAL A 169 -0.68 13.55 16.49
N LEU A 170 -1.54 13.83 15.51
CA LEU A 170 -2.99 13.79 15.71
C LEU A 170 -3.53 12.36 15.89
N GLN A 171 -2.91 11.35 15.27
CA GLN A 171 -3.44 9.98 15.27
C GLN A 171 -2.83 9.08 16.34
N TYR A 172 -1.57 9.30 16.72
CA TYR A 172 -0.88 8.43 17.67
C TYR A 172 -0.56 9.14 18.98
N VAL A 173 0.05 10.33 18.89
CA VAL A 173 0.53 11.03 20.09
C VAL A 173 -0.62 11.64 20.89
N GLN A 174 -1.53 12.37 20.24
CA GLN A 174 -2.65 13.02 20.92
C GLN A 174 -3.61 12.04 21.58
N PRO A 175 -4.08 10.96 20.91
CA PRO A 175 -4.93 9.98 21.57
C PRO A 175 -4.23 9.29 22.74
N GLY A 176 -2.92 9.01 22.61
CA GLY A 176 -2.12 8.45 23.71
C GLY A 176 -2.00 9.41 24.90
N LEU A 177 -1.71 10.69 24.64
CA LEU A 177 -1.63 11.72 25.69
C LEU A 177 -2.99 11.99 26.33
N ALA A 178 -4.07 12.06 25.55
CA ALA A 178 -5.42 12.19 26.06
C ALA A 178 -5.79 11.00 26.97
N GLY A 179 -5.49 9.77 26.55
CA GLY A 179 -5.70 8.58 27.40
C GLY A 179 -4.88 8.58 28.69
N LEU A 180 -3.67 9.15 28.68
CA LEU A 180 -2.86 9.35 29.88
C LEU A 180 -3.47 10.38 30.83
N MET A 181 -3.96 11.50 30.29
CA MET A 181 -4.60 12.57 31.06
C MET A 181 -5.93 12.13 31.66
N ASP A 182 -6.77 11.46 30.87
CA ASP A 182 -8.16 11.16 31.25
C ASP A 182 -8.29 9.88 32.08
N GLY A 183 -7.48 8.85 31.81
CA GLY A 183 -7.70 7.52 32.37
C GLY A 183 -6.65 7.03 33.36
N SER A 184 -5.37 7.15 33.01
CA SER A 184 -4.32 6.37 33.69
C SER A 184 -3.52 7.16 34.72
N VAL A 185 -3.15 8.42 34.48
CA VAL A 185 -2.40 9.20 35.49
C VAL A 185 -3.30 9.65 36.64
N SER A 186 -4.56 9.99 36.36
CA SER A 186 -5.52 10.48 37.37
C SER A 186 -6.01 9.38 38.32
N THR A 187 -6.14 8.12 37.85
CA THR A 187 -6.65 7.00 38.67
C THR A 187 -5.55 6.14 39.29
N LEU A 188 -4.39 5.99 38.64
CA LEU A 188 -3.29 5.20 39.17
C LEU A 188 -2.50 5.93 40.25
N ALA A 189 -2.35 7.26 40.17
CA ALA A 189 -1.59 8.01 41.17
C ALA A 189 -2.19 7.88 42.59
N PRO A 190 -3.52 8.02 42.82
CA PRO A 190 -4.14 7.75 44.12
C PRO A 190 -3.98 6.29 44.55
N LEU A 191 -4.05 5.33 43.61
CA LEU A 191 -3.90 3.91 43.88
C LEU A 191 -2.52 3.56 44.44
N PHE A 192 -1.46 4.02 43.76
CA PHE A 192 -0.09 3.82 44.21
C PHE A 192 0.23 4.60 45.49
N ALA A 193 -0.33 5.80 45.65
CA ALA A 193 -0.19 6.56 46.88
C ALA A 193 -0.82 5.82 48.08
N ALA A 194 -2.02 5.26 47.93
CA ALA A 194 -2.66 4.45 48.96
C ALA A 194 -1.86 3.16 49.25
N ALA A 195 -1.43 2.45 48.22
CA ALA A 195 -0.62 1.23 48.36
C ALA A 195 0.68 1.47 49.12
N PHE A 196 1.35 2.59 48.83
CA PHE A 196 2.62 2.95 49.46
C PHE A 196 2.42 3.50 50.88
N ALA A 197 1.39 4.31 51.10
CA ALA A 197 1.15 4.95 52.40
C ALA A 197 0.59 3.97 53.44
N THR A 198 -0.28 3.04 53.02
CA THR A 198 -0.98 2.16 53.97
C THR A 198 -0.41 0.74 54.00
N HIS A 199 0.34 0.34 52.97
CA HIS A 199 0.82 -1.03 52.78
C HIS A 199 -0.29 -2.10 52.88
N ASN A 200 -1.55 -1.71 52.69
CA ASN A 200 -2.72 -2.56 52.86
C ASN A 200 -3.41 -2.77 51.49
N THR A 201 -3.47 -4.02 51.07
CA THR A 201 -4.04 -4.42 49.77
C THR A 201 -5.54 -4.15 49.69
N TRP A 202 -6.28 -4.26 50.79
CA TRP A 202 -7.73 -4.05 50.81
C TRP A 202 -8.10 -2.57 50.68
N GLU A 203 -7.36 -1.68 51.35
CA GLU A 203 -7.56 -0.24 51.24
C GLU A 203 -7.20 0.28 49.85
N THR A 204 -6.08 -0.22 49.30
CA THR A 204 -5.68 0.06 47.91
C THR A 204 -6.76 -0.37 46.92
N PHE A 205 -7.35 -1.55 47.12
CA PHE A 205 -8.44 -2.06 46.29
C PHE A 205 -9.68 -1.16 46.36
N LEU A 206 -10.08 -0.70 47.55
CA LEU A 206 -11.22 0.21 47.72
C LEU A 206 -10.99 1.56 47.03
N VAL A 207 -9.79 2.12 47.13
CA VAL A 207 -9.41 3.36 46.43
C VAL A 207 -9.51 3.18 44.92
N GLY A 208 -9.05 2.03 44.39
CA GLY A 208 -9.15 1.72 42.96
C GLY A 208 -10.57 1.51 42.47
N LEU A 209 -11.38 0.81 43.26
CA LEU A 209 -12.79 0.60 42.97
C LEU A 209 -13.54 1.94 42.93
N ALA A 210 -13.31 2.81 43.93
CA ALA A 210 -13.91 4.14 43.99
C ALA A 210 -13.48 5.03 42.82
N ALA A 211 -12.19 5.03 42.47
CA ALA A 211 -11.68 5.79 41.32
C ALA A 211 -12.27 5.28 39.99
N SER A 212 -12.42 3.96 39.82
CA SER A 212 -12.99 3.35 38.61
C SER A 212 -14.48 3.66 38.46
N VAL A 213 -15.25 3.61 39.55
CA VAL A 213 -16.67 4.00 39.56
C VAL A 213 -16.82 5.50 39.29
N GLY A 214 -15.99 6.34 39.90
CA GLY A 214 -15.99 7.78 39.67
C GLY A 214 -15.67 8.15 38.22
N ALA A 215 -14.66 7.52 37.62
CA ALA A 215 -14.33 7.70 36.21
C ALA A 215 -15.46 7.25 35.29
N GLY A 216 -16.10 6.10 35.58
CA GLY A 216 -17.23 5.57 34.81
C GLY A 216 -18.49 6.44 34.86
N ILE A 217 -18.73 7.16 35.97
CA ILE A 217 -19.85 8.11 36.08
C ILE A 217 -19.52 9.44 35.41
N SER A 218 -18.25 9.88 35.47
CA SER A 218 -17.83 11.18 34.93
C SER A 218 -17.66 11.22 33.40
N MET A 219 -17.45 10.07 32.76
CA MET A 219 -17.30 9.95 31.30
C MET A 219 -18.59 9.56 30.56
N GLY A 220 -19.72 9.45 31.29
CA GLY A 220 -21.06 9.18 30.75
C GLY A 220 -21.85 10.43 30.44
#